data_AF-A0AAV5MGJ0-F1
#
_entry.id   AF-A0AAV5MGJ0-F1
#
_cell.length_a   1.000
_cell.length_b   1.000
_cell.length_c   1.000
_cell.angle_alpha   90.00
_cell.angle_beta   90.00
_cell.angle_gamma   90.00
#
_symmetry.space_group_name_H-M   'P 1'
#
loop_
_entity.id
_entity.type
_entity.pdbx_description
1 polymer ?
#
loop_
_entity_poly.entity_id
_entity_poly.type
_entity_poly.pdbx_seq_one_letter_code
_entity_poly.pdbx_strand_id
1 'polypeptide(L)'
;MAKLIELFESWMAKHGKIYHTVEEKLHRFDIFKDNLNHIDETNKRVTNYWLGLNHFADLTHEELTKMYLGLKPELAGRRGSSDSRCWAFSTVAAVEGIDQIVTGNLTELSEQELIDCDTTYNNGCNGGLQPAGRSTKIHMLFPIIEFISSSMASFQKA
;
A
#
# COMPACT_ATOMS: atom_id res chain seq x y z
N MET A 1 0.45 -0.33 34.56
CA MET A 1 -0.46 -1.23 33.83
C MET A 1 -1.78 -0.56 33.45
N ALA A 2 -2.58 -0.03 34.39
CA ALA A 2 -3.88 0.60 34.08
C ALA A 2 -3.83 1.67 32.97
N LYS A 3 -2.91 2.64 33.05
CA LYS A 3 -2.74 3.69 32.03
C LYS A 3 -2.41 3.17 30.62
N LEU A 4 -1.69 2.05 30.52
CA LEU A 4 -1.33 1.46 29.22
C LEU A 4 -2.52 0.76 28.57
N ILE A 5 -3.37 0.13 29.38
CA ILE A 5 -4.60 -0.48 28.93
C ILE A 5 -5.57 0.60 28.42
N GLU A 6 -5.77 1.68 29.17
CA GLU A 6 -6.60 2.83 28.73
C GLU A 6 -6.09 3.42 27.41
N LEU A 7 -4.78 3.57 27.26
CA LEU A 7 -4.17 4.03 26.01
C LEU A 7 -4.49 3.07 24.85
N PHE A 8 -4.31 1.77 25.05
CA PHE A 8 -4.61 0.77 24.02
C PHE A 8 -6.09 0.77 23.63
N GLU A 9 -7.01 0.85 24.60
CA GLU A 9 -8.45 0.89 24.32
C GLU A 9 -8.87 2.17 23.59
N SER A 10 -8.31 3.32 23.97
CA SER A 10 -8.54 4.58 23.25
C SER A 10 -7.99 4.54 21.83
N TRP A 11 -6.81 3.92 21.64
CA TRP A 11 -6.22 3.73 20.32
C TRP A 11 -7.04 2.78 19.45
N MET A 12 -7.57 1.69 20.02
CA MET A 12 -8.46 0.76 19.33
C MET A 12 -9.73 1.47 18.86
N ALA A 13 -10.37 2.24 19.73
CA ALA A 13 -11.57 3.01 19.41
C ALA A 13 -11.31 4.03 18.28
N LYS A 14 -10.16 4.73 18.34
CA LYS A 14 -9.76 5.70 17.31
C LYS A 14 -9.55 5.07 15.93
N HIS A 15 -9.03 3.84 15.87
CA HIS A 15 -8.68 3.17 14.62
C HIS A 15 -9.67 2.08 14.21
N GLY A 16 -10.81 1.96 14.89
CA GLY A 16 -11.84 0.97 14.58
C GLY A 16 -11.38 -0.48 14.74
N LYS A 17 -10.47 -0.75 15.69
CA LYS A 17 -9.93 -2.10 15.91
C LYS A 17 -10.93 -2.97 16.65
N ILE A 18 -11.23 -4.13 16.08
CA ILE A 18 -12.12 -5.14 16.65
C ILE A 18 -11.36 -6.46 16.66
N TYR A 19 -11.26 -7.08 17.83
CA TYR A 19 -10.66 -8.41 18.00
C TYR A 19 -11.74 -9.38 18.46
N HIS A 20 -11.75 -10.59 17.90
CA HIS A 20 -12.83 -11.53 18.12
C HIS A 20 -12.64 -12.37 19.38
N THR A 21 -11.39 -12.56 19.81
CA THR A 21 -11.04 -13.35 21.00
C THR A 21 -10.21 -12.56 21.98
N VAL A 22 -10.25 -12.97 23.24
CA VAL A 22 -9.45 -12.35 24.30
C VAL A 22 -7.96 -12.64 24.07
N GLU A 23 -7.65 -13.85 23.60
CA GLU A 23 -6.29 -14.28 23.26
C GLU A 23 -5.69 -13.40 22.17
N GLU A 24 -6.47 -13.08 21.13
CA GLU A 24 -6.05 -12.16 20.07
C GLU A 24 -5.84 -10.75 20.63
N LYS A 25 -6.78 -10.22 21.42
CA LYS A 25 -6.64 -8.90 22.04
C LYS A 25 -5.40 -8.80 22.92
N LEU A 26 -5.09 -9.85 23.69
CA LEU A 26 -3.90 -9.92 24.53
C LEU A 26 -2.61 -9.96 23.70
N HIS A 27 -2.59 -10.78 22.64
CA HIS A 27 -1.44 -10.85 21.74
C HIS A 27 -1.17 -9.50 21.05
N ARG A 28 -2.22 -8.84 20.56
CA ARG A 28 -2.15 -7.51 19.93
C ARG A 28 -1.73 -6.44 20.91
N PHE A 29 -2.15 -6.55 22.17
CA PHE A 29 -1.73 -5.64 23.24
C PHE A 29 -0.23 -5.76 23.55
N ASP A 30 0.33 -6.98 23.52
CA ASP A 30 1.77 -7.17 23.71
C ASP A 30 2.57 -6.55 22.57
N ILE A 31 2.17 -6.75 21.32
CA ILE A 31 2.79 -6.11 20.15
C ILE A 31 2.70 -4.58 20.25
N PHE A 32 1.54 -4.07 20.64
CA PHE A 32 1.31 -2.63 20.83
C PHE A 32 2.27 -2.03 21.86
N LYS A 33 2.50 -2.72 22.97
CA LYS A 33 3.45 -2.30 24.02
C LYS A 33 4.88 -2.25 23.47
N ASP A 34 5.29 -3.26 22.71
CA ASP A 34 6.62 -3.31 22.13
C ASP A 34 6.83 -2.18 21.10
N ASN A 35 5.83 -1.93 20.25
CA ASN A 35 5.86 -0.83 19.30
C ASN A 35 5.85 0.54 19.98
N LEU A 36 5.12 0.71 21.09
CA LEU A 36 5.12 1.95 21.86
C LEU A 36 6.51 2.24 22.46
N ASN A 37 7.19 1.22 22.98
CA ASN A 37 8.57 1.36 23.45
C ASN A 37 9.52 1.76 22.31
N HIS A 38 9.38 1.13 21.13
CA HIS A 38 10.18 1.48 19.95
C HIS A 38 9.98 2.93 19.51
N ILE A 39 8.74 3.43 19.56
CA ILE A 39 8.40 4.82 19.25
C ILE A 39 9.10 5.76 20.23
N ASP A 40 8.99 5.51 21.53
CA ASP A 40 9.57 6.36 22.57
C ASP A 40 11.11 6.40 22.49
N GLU A 41 11.75 5.25 22.34
CA GLU A 41 13.21 5.15 22.19
C GLU A 41 13.71 5.85 20.91
N THR A 42 12.99 5.70 19.80
CA THR A 42 13.41 6.30 18.52
C THR A 42 13.24 7.82 18.55
N ASN A 43 12.13 8.32 19.10
CA ASN A 43 11.88 9.76 19.22
C ASN A 43 12.85 10.45 20.20
N LYS A 44 13.46 9.71 21.13
CA LYS A 44 14.56 10.21 21.98
C LYS A 44 15.90 10.27 21.23
N ARG A 45 16.10 9.38 20.26
CA ARG A 45 17.38 9.21 19.55
C ARG A 45 17.48 10.07 18.28
N VAL A 46 16.36 10.24 17.58
CA VAL A 46 16.32 10.82 16.23
C VAL A 46 15.56 12.16 16.23
N THR A 47 15.99 13.11 15.41
CA THR A 47 15.46 14.49 15.40
C THR A 47 14.88 14.94 14.05
N ASN A 48 15.09 14.18 12.97
CA ASN A 48 14.65 14.54 11.61
C ASN A 48 13.31 13.93 11.20
N TYR A 49 12.71 13.08 12.04
CA TYR A 49 11.34 12.59 11.91
C TYR A 49 10.79 12.19 13.28
N TRP A 50 9.48 11.99 13.37
CA TRP A 50 8.83 11.47 14.57
C TRP A 50 8.01 10.23 14.23
N LEU A 51 8.05 9.24 15.12
CA LEU A 51 7.14 8.10 15.10
C LEU A 51 5.93 8.37 15.98
N GLY A 52 4.82 7.70 15.69
CA GLY A 52 3.58 7.83 16.45
C GLY A 52 2.70 6.60 16.32
N LEU A 53 1.73 6.48 17.24
CA LEU A 53 0.74 5.41 17.23
C LEU A 53 -0.22 5.56 16.04
N ASN A 54 0.03 4.80 14.98
CA ASN A 54 -0.78 4.75 13.77
C ASN A 54 -1.65 3.48 13.73
N HIS A 55 -2.34 3.24 12.60
CA HIS A 55 -3.22 2.08 12.42
C HIS A 55 -2.49 0.72 12.52
N PHE A 56 -1.17 0.70 12.38
CA PHE A 56 -0.34 -0.49 12.37
C PHE A 56 0.35 -0.76 13.71
N ALA A 57 0.05 0.00 14.75
CA ALA A 57 0.72 -0.13 16.05
C ALA A 57 0.52 -1.49 16.73
N ASP A 58 -0.45 -2.31 16.30
CA ASP A 58 -0.69 -3.67 16.80
C ASP A 58 -0.11 -4.78 15.89
N LEU A 59 0.69 -4.41 14.89
CA LEU A 59 1.33 -5.35 13.97
C LEU A 59 2.85 -5.42 14.22
N THR A 60 3.40 -6.62 14.10
CA THR A 60 4.85 -6.80 14.01
C THR A 60 5.38 -6.31 12.67
N HIS A 61 6.70 -6.09 12.56
CA HIS A 61 7.32 -5.74 11.29
C HIS A 61 7.08 -6.80 10.20
N GLU A 62 7.09 -8.08 10.58
CA GLU A 62 6.84 -9.20 9.68
C GLU A 62 5.40 -9.22 9.18
N GLU A 63 4.42 -9.03 10.07
CA GLU A 63 3.01 -8.93 9.72
C GLU A 63 2.75 -7.72 8.82
N LEU A 64 3.28 -6.55 9.18
CA LEU A 64 3.15 -5.32 8.40
C LEU A 64 3.69 -5.53 6.97
N THR A 65 4.89 -6.10 6.87
CA THR A 65 5.54 -6.33 5.58
C THR A 65 4.75 -7.34 4.74
N LYS A 66 4.35 -8.45 5.35
CA LYS A 66 3.59 -9.51 4.70
C LYS A 66 2.23 -9.02 4.22
N MET A 67 1.57 -8.17 4.99
CA MET A 67 0.22 -7.72 4.70
C MET A 67 0.20 -6.56 3.70
N TYR A 68 1.06 -5.55 3.89
CA TYR A 68 0.91 -4.24 3.24
C TYR A 68 2.00 -3.89 2.22
N LEU A 69 3.20 -4.44 2.35
CA LEU A 69 4.31 -4.00 1.49
C LEU A 69 4.43 -4.83 0.20
N GLY A 70 3.64 -5.90 0.05
CA GLY A 70 3.68 -6.76 -1.13
C GLY A 70 5.06 -7.39 -1.41
N LEU A 71 6.02 -7.22 -0.50
CA LEU A 71 7.37 -7.74 -0.59
C LEU A 71 7.31 -9.24 -0.31
N LYS A 72 7.14 -10.04 -1.37
CA LYS A 72 7.41 -11.47 -1.30
C LYS A 72 8.91 -11.68 -1.53
N PRO A 73 9.65 -12.25 -0.56
CA PRO A 73 11.04 -12.67 -0.77
C PRO A 73 11.15 -13.71 -1.87
N GLU A 74 10.12 -14.53 -2.09
CA GLU A 74 10.01 -15.37 -3.26
C GLU A 74 8.63 -16.02 -3.38
N LEU A 75 8.42 -16.56 -4.58
CA LEU A 75 7.51 -17.60 -5.01
C LEU A 75 7.46 -18.84 -4.07
N ALA A 76 7.01 -18.69 -2.83
CA ALA A 76 6.65 -19.80 -1.94
C ALA A 76 5.19 -19.66 -1.48
N GLY A 77 4.28 -20.14 -2.32
CA GLY A 77 3.09 -20.87 -1.85
C GLY A 77 1.98 -20.12 -1.10
N ARG A 78 0.98 -19.66 -1.87
CA ARG A 78 -0.47 -19.67 -1.56
C ARG A 78 -0.97 -19.03 -0.24
N ARG A 79 -1.42 -17.78 -0.33
CA ARG A 79 -2.81 -17.27 -0.15
C ARG A 79 -2.75 -15.74 -0.03
N GLY A 80 -3.64 -15.08 -0.76
CA GLY A 80 -3.63 -13.63 -1.02
C GLY A 80 -3.68 -12.76 0.22
N SER A 81 -3.03 -11.60 0.12
CA SER A 81 -3.09 -10.52 1.10
C SER A 81 -3.86 -9.36 0.49
N SER A 82 -4.81 -8.81 1.25
CA SER A 82 -5.46 -7.54 0.95
C SER A 82 -4.43 -6.41 0.98
N ASP A 83 -4.38 -5.62 -0.11
CA ASP A 83 -3.60 -4.39 -0.31
C ASP A 83 -2.35 -4.45 -1.21
N SER A 84 -2.34 -5.38 -2.17
CA SER A 84 -1.47 -5.27 -3.34
C SER A 84 -2.07 -4.36 -4.44
N ARG A 85 -2.72 -3.24 -4.07
CA ARG A 85 -3.34 -2.26 -4.99
C ARG A 85 -2.46 -1.05 -5.28
N CYS A 86 -1.38 -0.85 -4.53
CA CYS A 86 -0.48 0.30 -4.69
C CYS A 86 0.09 0.43 -6.11
N TRP A 87 0.28 -0.68 -6.83
CA TRP A 87 0.71 -0.66 -8.23
C TRP A 87 -0.34 -0.02 -9.15
N ALA A 88 -1.63 -0.28 -8.90
CA ALA A 88 -2.74 0.27 -9.68
C ALA A 88 -2.90 1.77 -9.39
N PHE A 89 -2.92 2.16 -8.11
CA PHE A 89 -2.93 3.58 -7.71
C PHE A 89 -1.75 4.37 -8.29
N SER A 90 -0.54 3.81 -8.25
CA SER A 90 0.64 4.49 -8.80
C SER A 90 0.57 4.66 -10.32
N THR A 91 0.03 3.65 -11.01
CA THR A 91 -0.15 3.69 -12.48
C THR A 91 -1.23 4.70 -12.86
N VAL A 92 -2.39 4.67 -12.20
CA VAL A 92 -3.50 5.60 -12.43
C VAL A 92 -3.04 7.04 -12.20
N ALA A 93 -2.44 7.35 -11.05
CA ALA A 93 -1.98 8.70 -10.74
C ALA A 93 -0.96 9.25 -11.77
N ALA A 94 -0.09 8.38 -12.31
CA ALA A 94 0.84 8.78 -13.36
C ALA A 94 0.13 9.11 -14.68
N VAL A 95 -0.89 8.33 -15.06
CA VAL A 95 -1.68 8.55 -16.29
C VAL A 95 -2.56 9.80 -16.15
N GLU A 96 -3.23 9.98 -15.02
CA GLU A 96 -4.03 11.16 -14.72
C GLU A 96 -3.18 12.44 -14.76
N GLY A 97 -1.98 12.39 -14.19
CA GLY A 97 -1.03 13.50 -14.27
C GLY A 97 -0.62 13.85 -15.70
N ILE A 98 -0.46 12.85 -16.56
CA ILE A 98 -0.17 13.06 -17.99
C ILE A 98 -1.39 13.62 -18.72
N ASP A 99 -2.60 13.12 -18.44
CA ASP A 99 -3.85 13.61 -19.04
C ASP A 99 -4.02 15.11 -18.78
N GLN A 100 -3.91 15.53 -17.51
CA GLN A 100 -3.99 16.93 -17.14
C GLN A 100 -2.92 17.80 -17.81
N ILE A 101 -1.71 17.28 -18.06
CA ILE A 101 -0.64 18.01 -18.76
C ILE A 101 -0.93 18.16 -20.25
N VAL A 102 -1.46 17.12 -20.90
CA VAL A 102 -1.61 17.07 -22.36
C VAL A 102 -2.94 17.67 -22.80
N THR A 103 -4.03 17.31 -22.13
CA THR A 103 -5.39 17.67 -22.52
C THR A 103 -5.90 18.90 -21.75
N GLY A 104 -5.27 19.21 -20.61
CA GLY A 104 -5.74 20.26 -19.71
C GLY A 104 -6.93 19.85 -18.85
N ASN A 105 -7.38 18.59 -18.93
CA ASN A 105 -8.47 18.04 -18.13
C ASN A 105 -7.93 16.92 -17.23
N LEU A 106 -8.38 16.86 -15.98
CA LEU A 106 -8.05 15.79 -15.06
C LEU A 106 -9.20 14.78 -15.06
N THR A 107 -9.05 13.72 -15.85
CA THR A 107 -9.98 12.59 -15.81
C THR A 107 -9.64 11.71 -14.62
N GLU A 108 -10.58 11.51 -13.71
CA GLU A 108 -10.45 10.54 -12.62
C GLU A 108 -10.60 9.13 -13.18
N LEU A 109 -9.56 8.30 -13.05
CA LEU A 109 -9.51 6.93 -13.59
C LEU A 109 -9.73 5.89 -12.49
N SER A 110 -10.30 4.74 -12.86
CA SER A 110 -10.62 3.66 -11.91
C SER A 110 -9.44 2.72 -11.71
N GLU A 111 -8.86 2.71 -10.51
CA GLU A 111 -7.86 1.70 -10.14
C GLU A 111 -8.46 0.29 -10.13
N GLN A 112 -9.76 0.17 -9.80
CA GLN A 112 -10.45 -1.10 -9.73
C GLN A 112 -10.58 -1.76 -11.11
N GLU A 113 -10.84 -0.96 -12.15
CA GLU A 113 -10.87 -1.44 -13.53
C GLU A 113 -9.50 -1.98 -13.95
N LEU A 114 -8.42 -1.27 -13.60
CA LEU A 114 -7.05 -1.72 -13.87
C LEU A 114 -6.72 -3.03 -13.14
N ILE A 115 -7.19 -3.18 -11.89
CA ILE A 115 -7.02 -4.38 -11.08
C ILE A 115 -7.76 -5.60 -11.67
N ASP A 116 -8.97 -5.38 -12.17
CA ASP A 116 -9.86 -6.45 -12.63
C ASP A 116 -9.52 -6.90 -14.06
N CYS A 117 -9.04 -5.99 -14.90
CA CYS A 117 -8.79 -6.27 -16.31
C CYS A 117 -7.34 -6.67 -16.62
N ASP A 118 -6.33 -6.11 -15.91
CA ASP A 118 -4.92 -6.43 -16.17
C ASP A 118 -4.46 -7.67 -15.39
N THR A 119 -4.84 -8.84 -15.90
CA THR A 119 -4.58 -10.15 -15.27
C THR A 119 -3.45 -10.95 -15.95
N THR A 120 -2.87 -10.42 -17.04
CA THR A 120 -1.90 -11.18 -17.86
C THR A 120 -0.51 -11.22 -17.22
N TYR A 121 -0.06 -10.10 -16.67
CA TYR A 121 1.24 -9.98 -15.99
C TYR A 121 1.11 -9.47 -14.56
N ASN A 122 -0.06 -8.95 -14.20
CA ASN A 122 -0.41 -8.50 -12.88
C ASN A 122 -1.46 -9.44 -12.28
N ASN A 123 -1.49 -9.57 -10.95
CA ASN A 123 -2.36 -10.52 -10.25
C ASN A 123 -3.45 -9.80 -9.45
N GLY A 124 -3.91 -8.65 -9.93
CA GLY A 124 -4.87 -7.79 -9.25
C GLY A 124 -4.43 -7.48 -7.80
N CYS A 125 -5.28 -7.83 -6.83
CA CYS A 125 -4.99 -7.66 -5.41
C CYS A 125 -3.85 -8.53 -4.86
N ASN A 126 -3.27 -9.43 -5.65
CA ASN A 126 -2.13 -10.26 -5.24
C ASN A 126 -0.76 -9.70 -5.68
N GLY A 127 -0.76 -8.55 -6.37
CA GLY A 127 0.43 -7.78 -6.72
C GLY A 127 0.68 -7.74 -8.21
N GLY A 128 1.35 -6.67 -8.63
CA GLY A 128 1.74 -6.43 -10.01
C GLY A 128 3.19 -5.97 -10.10
N LEU A 129 3.81 -6.17 -11.25
CA LEU A 129 5.10 -5.56 -11.54
C LEU A 129 4.86 -4.10 -11.91
N GLN A 130 5.35 -3.18 -11.06
CA GLN A 130 5.80 -1.89 -11.62
C GLN A 130 7.01 -2.21 -12.51
N PRO A 131 7.13 -1.63 -13.72
CA PRO A 131 8.33 -1.82 -14.52
C PRO A 131 9.53 -1.28 -13.73
N ALA A 132 10.31 -2.19 -13.13
CA ALA A 132 11.53 -1.83 -12.44
C ALA A 132 12.53 -1.32 -13.49
N GLY A 133 12.78 -0.02 -13.48
CA GLY A 133 14.01 0.61 -13.92
C GLY A 133 14.43 0.38 -15.38
N ARG A 134 14.25 1.42 -16.20
CA ARG A 134 15.36 1.84 -17.06
C ARG A 134 15.47 3.37 -17.06
N SER A 135 16.23 3.86 -16.09
CA SER A 135 16.73 5.23 -16.09
C SER A 135 17.74 5.39 -17.23
N THR A 136 17.27 5.70 -18.43
CA THR A 136 18.09 6.26 -19.51
C THR A 136 17.24 7.18 -20.38
N LYS A 137 17.45 8.50 -20.22
CA LYS A 137 17.25 9.60 -21.17
C LYS A 137 16.11 9.44 -22.20
N ILE A 138 15.04 10.22 -22.00
CA ILE A 138 14.24 10.94 -23.03
C ILE A 138 13.58 10.12 -24.16
N HIS A 139 13.91 8.84 -24.34
CA HIS A 139 13.37 7.94 -25.37
C HIS A 139 12.17 7.10 -24.88
N MET A 140 11.63 7.40 -23.69
CA MET A 140 10.42 6.75 -23.15
C MET A 140 9.12 7.53 -23.41
N LEU A 141 9.15 8.74 -23.96
CA LEU A 141 7.92 9.45 -24.30
C LEU A 141 7.23 8.91 -25.55
N PHE A 142 7.96 8.30 -26.49
CA PHE A 142 7.36 7.71 -27.69
C PHE A 142 6.66 6.35 -27.44
N PRO A 143 7.31 5.36 -26.78
CA PRO A 143 6.66 4.06 -26.58
C PRO A 143 5.60 4.07 -25.47
N ILE A 144 5.63 5.01 -24.50
CA ILE A 144 4.55 5.17 -23.54
C ILE A 144 3.31 5.77 -24.21
N ILE A 145 3.47 6.73 -25.13
CA ILE A 145 2.35 7.23 -25.94
C ILE A 145 1.79 6.13 -26.84
N GLU A 146 2.61 5.27 -27.45
CA GLU A 146 2.10 4.14 -28.26
C GLU A 146 1.47 3.03 -27.41
N PHE A 147 1.99 2.73 -26.22
CA PHE A 147 1.41 1.73 -25.32
C PHE A 147 0.10 2.22 -24.69
N ILE A 148 0.04 3.51 -24.31
CA ILE A 148 -1.20 4.15 -23.83
C ILE A 148 -2.18 4.31 -25.00
N SER A 149 -1.75 4.68 -26.22
CA SER A 149 -2.64 4.75 -27.39
C SER A 149 -3.17 3.38 -27.83
N SER A 150 -2.37 2.31 -27.74
CA SER A 150 -2.81 0.95 -28.06
C SER A 150 -3.75 0.37 -27.00
N SER A 151 -3.55 0.75 -25.73
CA SER A 151 -4.45 0.37 -24.63
C SER A 151 -5.73 1.22 -24.63
N MET A 152 -5.64 2.52 -24.94
CA MET A 152 -6.79 3.43 -25.15
C MET A 152 -7.64 3.05 -26.37
N ALA A 153 -7.03 2.54 -27.44
CA ALA A 153 -7.77 2.00 -28.59
C ALA A 153 -8.62 0.76 -28.23
N SER A 154 -8.27 0.07 -27.14
CA SER A 154 -9.05 -1.03 -26.57
C SER A 154 -10.07 -0.54 -25.53
N PHE A 155 -9.78 0.57 -24.84
CA PHE A 155 -10.64 1.23 -23.85
C PHE A 155 -11.78 2.09 -24.46
N GLN A 156 -11.64 2.59 -25.69
CA GLN A 156 -12.68 3.37 -26.37
C GLN A 156 -13.65 2.53 -27.25
N LYS A 157 -13.57 1.19 -27.19
CA LYS A 157 -14.40 0.29 -28.00
C LYS A 157 -15.24 -0.72 -27.22
N ALA A 158 -15.37 -0.55 -25.91
CA ALA A 158 -16.36 -1.25 -25.09
C ALA A 158 -17.45 -0.27 -24.64
#